data_AF-A0AAW8RFB2-F1
#
_entry.id   AF-A0AAW8RFB2-F1
#
_cell.length_a   1.000
_cell.length_b   1.000
_cell.length_c   1.000
_cell.angle_alpha   90.00
_cell.angle_beta   90.00
_cell.angle_gamma   90.00
#
_symmetry.space_group_name_H-M   'P 1'
#
loop_
_entity.id
_entity.type
_entity.pdbx_description
1 polymer ?
#
loop_
_entity_poly.entity_id
_entity_poly.type
_entity_poly.pdbx_seq_one_letter_code
_entity_poly.pdbx_strand_id
1 'polypeptide(L)'
;MIESTYQVIANFIEPHKNEIIEGWYQKEYILTKEYQLRSRYTEFGKNIKDQVHYMFQQAIETNFNAASLQKLHYQFGEDRAALSTSLEDMRKMIFSYEEYLLRYLQQAKEINLLTISYQKLFDFSIAIHSFFTLSFEAILSGYMNFFISNIRDAFC
;
A
#
# COMPACT_ATOMS: atom_id res chain seq x y z
N MET A 1 8.77 25.79 14.84
CA MET A 1 8.16 24.45 14.88
C MET A 1 9.19 23.46 14.41
N ILE A 2 9.46 22.40 15.17
CA ILE A 2 10.33 21.31 14.72
C ILE A 2 9.44 20.39 13.89
N GLU A 3 9.69 20.28 12.58
CA GLU A 3 9.00 19.28 11.76
C GLU A 3 9.27 17.88 12.31
N SER A 4 8.21 17.09 12.48
CA SER A 4 8.36 15.68 12.86
C SER A 4 9.11 14.94 11.75
N THR A 5 9.82 13.87 12.10
CA THR A 5 10.50 13.01 11.13
C THR A 5 9.55 12.53 10.02
N TYR A 6 8.29 12.25 10.40
CA TYR A 6 7.23 11.89 9.46
C TYR A 6 6.91 13.01 8.49
N GLN A 7 6.81 14.25 8.96
CA GLN A 7 6.50 15.39 8.10
C GLN A 7 7.60 15.59 7.06
N VAL A 8 8.88 15.48 7.44
CA VAL A 8 10.00 15.61 6.50
C VAL A 8 9.96 14.53 5.42
N ILE A 9 9.71 13.28 5.81
CA ILE A 9 9.66 12.15 4.87
C ILE A 9 8.39 12.22 4.01
N ALA A 10 7.24 12.59 4.57
CA ALA A 10 6.00 12.79 3.81
C ALA A 10 6.14 13.93 2.79
N ASN A 11 6.73 15.06 3.18
CA ASN A 11 7.04 16.18 2.28
C ASN A 11 8.00 15.77 1.16
N PHE A 12 8.91 14.82 1.43
CA PHE A 12 9.76 14.23 0.41
C PHE A 12 9.01 13.26 -0.51
N ILE A 13 8.17 12.39 0.04
CA ILE A 13 7.43 11.39 -0.72
C ILE A 13 6.42 12.03 -1.68
N GLU A 14 5.71 13.07 -1.25
CA GLU A 14 4.60 13.68 -1.98
C GLU A 14 4.95 14.09 -3.44
N PRO A 15 6.06 14.79 -3.73
CA PRO A 15 6.44 15.09 -5.11
C PRO A 15 6.90 13.85 -5.91
N HIS A 16 7.28 12.75 -5.25
CA HIS A 16 7.79 11.52 -5.87
C HIS A 16 6.76 10.37 -5.94
N LYS A 17 5.53 10.56 -5.45
CA LYS A 17 4.53 9.48 -5.33
C LYS A 17 4.24 8.72 -6.63
N ASN A 18 4.15 9.42 -7.77
CA ASN A 18 3.90 8.79 -9.08
C ASN A 18 5.07 7.88 -9.49
N GLU A 19 6.30 8.34 -9.25
CA GLU A 19 7.53 7.60 -9.54
C GLU A 19 7.62 6.34 -8.64
N ILE A 20 7.29 6.49 -7.35
CA ILE A 20 7.28 5.39 -6.39
C ILE A 20 6.28 4.32 -6.83
N ILE A 21 5.06 4.71 -7.19
CA ILE A 21 3.99 3.77 -7.56
C ILE A 21 4.28 3.11 -8.91
N GLU A 22 4.71 3.87 -9.92
CA GLU A 22 5.06 3.29 -11.22
C GLU A 22 6.26 2.35 -11.07
N GLY A 23 7.26 2.74 -10.29
CA GLY A 23 8.43 1.93 -10.03
C GLY A 23 8.10 0.62 -9.31
N TRP A 24 7.26 0.66 -8.28
CA TRP A 24 6.75 -0.55 -7.62
C TRP A 24 5.95 -1.42 -8.59
N TYR A 25 5.05 -0.80 -9.37
CA TYR A 25 4.21 -1.53 -10.30
C TYR A 25 5.05 -2.35 -11.28
N GLN A 26 6.04 -1.70 -11.90
CA GLN A 26 6.92 -2.32 -12.90
C GLN A 26 7.90 -3.35 -12.32
N LYS A 27 8.33 -3.21 -11.06
CA LYS A 27 9.34 -4.12 -10.47
C LYS A 27 8.72 -5.25 -9.65
N GLU A 28 7.58 -5.02 -9.02
CA GLU A 28 7.00 -5.94 -8.04
C GLU A 28 5.62 -6.45 -8.48
N TYR A 29 4.69 -5.57 -8.84
CA TYR A 29 3.30 -5.95 -9.06
C TYR A 29 3.08 -6.82 -10.30
N ILE A 30 3.78 -6.53 -11.41
CA ILE A 30 3.67 -7.33 -12.64
C ILE A 30 4.08 -8.80 -12.47
N LEU A 31 4.77 -9.13 -11.38
CA LEU A 31 5.21 -10.48 -11.05
C LEU A 31 4.14 -11.30 -10.29
N THR A 32 3.06 -10.66 -9.85
CA THR A 32 1.96 -11.33 -9.11
C THR A 32 1.11 -12.22 -10.01
N LYS A 33 0.47 -13.25 -9.42
CA LYS A 33 -0.48 -14.08 -10.19
C LYS A 33 -1.73 -13.28 -10.56
N GLU A 34 -2.15 -12.33 -9.71
CA GLU A 34 -3.24 -11.40 -10.01
C GLU A 34 -2.98 -10.66 -11.33
N TYR A 35 -1.79 -10.06 -11.47
CA TYR A 35 -1.41 -9.39 -12.72
C TYR A 35 -1.40 -10.36 -13.89
N GLN A 36 -0.76 -11.52 -13.77
CA GLN A 36 -0.70 -12.51 -14.86
C GLN A 36 -2.10 -12.92 -15.35
N LEU A 37 -3.04 -13.15 -14.44
CA LEU A 37 -4.42 -13.51 -14.77
C LEU A 37 -5.21 -12.38 -15.44
N ARG A 38 -4.88 -11.12 -15.11
CA ARG A 38 -5.70 -9.95 -15.43
C ARG A 38 -5.06 -8.96 -16.39
N SER A 39 -3.80 -9.15 -16.76
CA SER A 39 -3.03 -8.34 -17.70
C SER A 39 -3.70 -8.18 -19.07
N ARG A 40 -4.52 -9.15 -19.46
CA ARG A 40 -5.34 -9.12 -20.68
C ARG A 40 -6.49 -8.10 -20.66
N TYR A 41 -6.86 -7.58 -19.48
CA TYR A 41 -7.90 -6.55 -19.35
C TYR A 41 -7.22 -5.17 -19.35
N THR A 42 -7.44 -4.41 -20.41
CA THR A 42 -6.78 -3.12 -20.69
C THR A 42 -6.87 -2.12 -19.54
N GLU A 43 -8.00 -2.05 -18.85
CA GLU A 43 -8.22 -1.10 -17.75
C GLU A 43 -7.71 -1.61 -16.39
N PHE A 44 -7.42 -2.90 -16.24
CA PHE A 44 -7.11 -3.45 -14.92
C PHE A 44 -5.82 -2.91 -14.33
N GLY A 45 -4.75 -2.86 -15.15
CA GLY A 45 -3.46 -2.31 -14.74
C GLY A 45 -3.52 -0.80 -14.43
N LYS A 46 -4.42 -0.06 -15.08
CA LYS A 46 -4.66 1.35 -14.77
C LYS A 46 -5.42 1.51 -13.45
N ASN A 47 -6.50 0.75 -13.29
CA ASN A 47 -7.34 0.80 -12.09
C ASN A 47 -6.57 0.45 -10.82
N ILE A 48 -5.68 -0.55 -10.85
CA ILE A 48 -4.88 -0.89 -9.67
C ILE A 48 -3.90 0.22 -9.30
N LYS A 49 -3.27 0.86 -10.31
CA LYS A 49 -2.38 2.01 -10.06
C LYS A 49 -3.17 3.16 -9.46
N ASP A 50 -4.33 3.49 -10.01
CA ASP A 50 -5.20 4.57 -9.51
C ASP A 50 -5.67 4.29 -8.07
N GLN A 51 -6.02 3.04 -7.75
CA GLN A 51 -6.40 2.63 -6.38
C GLN A 51 -5.24 2.75 -5.39
N VAL A 52 -4.06 2.23 -5.74
CA VAL A 52 -2.85 2.35 -4.89
C VAL A 52 -2.46 3.82 -4.74
N HIS A 53 -2.59 4.62 -5.80
CA HIS A 53 -2.37 6.06 -5.77
C HIS A 53 -3.26 6.76 -4.76
N TYR A 54 -4.56 6.47 -4.81
CA TYR A 54 -5.53 7.05 -3.91
C TYR A 54 -5.25 6.65 -2.46
N MET A 55 -5.00 5.37 -2.20
CA MET A 55 -4.69 4.88 -0.85
C MET A 55 -3.40 5.50 -0.30
N PHE A 56 -2.37 5.63 -1.13
CA PHE A 56 -1.12 6.25 -0.74
C PHE A 56 -1.26 7.75 -0.47
N GLN A 57 -2.02 8.46 -1.31
CA GLN A 57 -2.35 9.87 -1.07
C GLN A 57 -3.05 10.05 0.28
N GLN A 58 -4.06 9.22 0.56
CA GLN A 58 -4.77 9.26 1.83
C GLN A 58 -3.85 8.90 3.01
N ALA A 59 -2.87 8.01 2.81
CA ALA A 59 -1.85 7.70 3.82
C ALA A 59 -0.97 8.92 4.11
N ILE A 60 -0.51 9.65 3.09
CA ILE A 60 0.27 10.89 3.28
C ILE A 60 -0.56 11.95 4.02
N GLU A 61 -1.80 12.19 3.59
CA GLU A 61 -2.71 13.20 4.19
C GLU A 61 -3.05 12.90 5.66
N THR A 62 -3.07 11.62 6.03
CA THR A 62 -3.32 11.17 7.41
C THR A 62 -2.05 10.92 8.22
N ASN A 63 -0.88 11.28 7.69
CA ASN A 63 0.43 11.00 8.29
C ASN A 63 0.61 9.51 8.65
N PHE A 64 0.18 8.62 7.76
CA PHE A 64 0.23 7.17 7.91
C PHE A 64 -0.52 6.67 9.15
N ASN A 65 -1.64 7.33 9.49
CA ASN A 65 -2.53 6.85 10.53
C ASN A 65 -3.48 5.78 9.98
N ALA A 66 -3.19 4.51 10.25
CA ALA A 66 -3.98 3.38 9.76
C ALA A 66 -5.45 3.41 10.24
N ALA A 67 -5.72 3.94 11.43
CA ALA A 67 -7.08 4.02 11.97
C ALA A 67 -7.97 4.94 11.12
N SER A 68 -7.41 6.04 10.61
CA SER A 68 -8.11 6.97 9.72
C SER A 68 -8.48 6.33 8.38
N LEU A 69 -7.77 5.28 7.97
CA LEU A 69 -7.96 4.60 6.68
C LEU A 69 -8.62 3.23 6.80
N GLN A 70 -9.04 2.82 8.01
CA GLN A 70 -9.56 1.48 8.27
C GLN A 70 -10.71 1.10 7.32
N LYS A 71 -11.66 2.02 7.10
CA LYS A 71 -12.79 1.78 6.19
C LYS A 71 -12.34 1.60 4.74
N LEU A 72 -11.38 2.41 4.29
CA LEU A 72 -10.83 2.33 2.94
C LEU A 72 -10.11 0.99 2.72
N HIS A 73 -9.26 0.60 3.68
CA HIS A 73 -8.57 -0.69 3.68
C HIS A 73 -9.54 -1.87 3.70
N TYR A 74 -10.58 -1.80 4.52
CA TYR A 74 -11.62 -2.83 4.58
C TYR A 74 -12.33 -3.00 3.23
N GLN A 75 -12.78 -1.91 2.61
CA GLN A 75 -13.44 -1.94 1.30
C GLN A 75 -12.51 -2.49 0.21
N PHE A 76 -11.23 -2.12 0.25
CA PHE A 76 -10.24 -2.69 -0.66
C PHE A 76 -10.14 -4.21 -0.53
N GLY A 77 -10.22 -4.74 0.69
CA GLY A 77 -10.30 -6.18 0.94
C GLY A 77 -11.53 -6.86 0.34
N GLU A 78 -12.71 -6.25 0.48
CA GLU A 78 -13.95 -6.73 -0.14
C GLU A 78 -13.83 -6.78 -1.68
N ASP A 79 -13.28 -5.74 -2.29
CA ASP A 79 -13.05 -5.67 -3.74
C ASP A 79 -12.09 -6.79 -4.20
N ARG A 80 -11.00 -7.03 -3.45
CA ARG A 80 -10.06 -8.12 -3.76
C ARG A 80 -10.73 -9.49 -3.65
N ALA A 81 -11.59 -9.70 -2.65
CA ALA A 81 -12.34 -10.94 -2.49
C ALA A 81 -13.34 -11.14 -3.64
N ALA A 82 -14.06 -10.10 -4.05
CA ALA A 82 -14.98 -10.12 -5.19
C ALA A 82 -14.25 -10.46 -6.51
N LEU A 83 -12.99 -10.05 -6.63
CA LEU A 83 -12.12 -10.39 -7.75
C LEU A 83 -11.39 -11.74 -7.56
N SER A 84 -11.69 -12.51 -6.52
CA SER A 84 -11.03 -13.79 -6.25
C SER A 84 -9.50 -13.67 -6.24
N THR A 85 -8.97 -12.52 -5.83
CA THR A 85 -7.54 -12.32 -5.63
C THR A 85 -7.08 -13.24 -4.50
N SER A 86 -5.98 -13.96 -4.69
CA SER A 86 -5.48 -14.86 -3.67
C SER A 86 -4.96 -14.08 -2.45
N LEU A 87 -5.11 -14.63 -1.24
CA LEU A 87 -4.48 -14.06 -0.03
C LEU A 87 -2.96 -13.90 -0.19
N GLU A 88 -2.32 -14.81 -0.95
CA GLU A 88 -0.89 -14.74 -1.26
C GLU A 88 -0.55 -13.49 -2.07
N ASP A 89 -1.28 -13.21 -3.15
CA ASP A 89 -1.06 -12.02 -3.98
C ASP A 89 -1.42 -10.74 -3.22
N MET A 90 -2.49 -10.77 -2.43
CA MET A 90 -2.90 -9.62 -1.62
C MET A 90 -1.80 -9.27 -0.59
N ARG A 91 -1.26 -10.26 0.11
CA ARG A 91 -0.11 -10.07 1.02
C ARG A 91 1.10 -9.53 0.25
N LYS A 92 1.46 -10.17 -0.87
CA LYS A 92 2.61 -9.75 -1.69
C LYS A 92 2.49 -8.31 -2.15
N MET A 93 1.35 -7.90 -2.67
CA MET A 93 1.08 -6.54 -3.14
C MET A 93 1.33 -5.48 -2.06
N ILE A 94 0.83 -5.71 -0.84
CA ILE A 94 0.94 -4.75 0.26
C ILE A 94 2.39 -4.66 0.77
N PHE A 95 3.02 -5.79 1.08
CA PHE A 95 4.35 -5.79 1.68
C PHE A 95 5.48 -5.54 0.66
N SER A 96 5.28 -5.86 -0.63
CA SER A 96 6.25 -5.45 -1.66
C SER A 96 6.21 -3.95 -1.91
N TYR A 97 5.04 -3.30 -1.73
CA TYR A 97 4.95 -1.84 -1.80
C TYR A 97 5.67 -1.17 -0.63
N GLU A 98 5.48 -1.67 0.59
CA GLU A 98 6.25 -1.24 1.76
C GLU A 98 7.76 -1.35 1.51
N GLU A 99 8.21 -2.52 1.09
CA GLU A 99 9.63 -2.78 0.82
C GLU A 99 10.17 -1.84 -0.27
N TYR A 100 9.42 -1.65 -1.35
CA TYR A 100 9.79 -0.76 -2.44
C TYR A 100 9.95 0.69 -1.95
N LEU A 101 8.99 1.19 -1.17
CA LEU A 101 9.04 2.52 -0.59
C LEU A 101 10.28 2.71 0.30
N LEU A 102 10.59 1.74 1.16
CA LEU A 102 11.76 1.80 2.03
C LEU A 102 13.07 1.79 1.24
N ARG A 103 13.18 0.94 0.21
CA ARG A 103 14.35 0.93 -0.69
C ARG A 103 14.49 2.26 -1.43
N TYR A 104 13.39 2.86 -1.87
CA TYR A 104 13.39 4.16 -2.53
C TYR A 104 13.91 5.27 -1.59
N LEU A 105 13.44 5.32 -0.34
CA LEU A 105 13.89 6.29 0.66
C LEU A 105 15.37 6.10 1.03
N GLN A 106 15.82 4.84 1.14
CA GLN A 106 17.23 4.53 1.37
C GLN A 106 18.10 5.04 0.21
N GLN A 107 17.73 4.75 -1.03
CA GLN A 107 18.47 5.23 -2.21
C GLN A 107 18.51 6.76 -2.28
N ALA A 108 17.38 7.42 -2.04
CA ALA A 108 17.31 8.88 -1.96
C ALA A 108 18.24 9.44 -0.86
N LYS A 109 18.36 8.74 0.27
CA LYS A 109 19.29 9.11 1.35
C LYS A 109 20.75 8.91 0.94
N GLU A 110 21.09 7.82 0.27
CA GLU A 110 22.45 7.48 -0.19
C GLU A 110 22.97 8.49 -1.22
N ILE A 111 22.11 8.98 -2.12
CA ILE A 111 22.46 9.98 -3.13
C ILE A 111 22.30 11.43 -2.65
N ASN A 112 22.04 11.64 -1.36
CA ASN A 112 21.79 12.95 -0.73
C ASN A 112 20.59 13.75 -1.29
N LEU A 113 19.61 13.07 -1.88
CA LEU A 113 18.34 13.66 -2.28
C LEU A 113 17.39 13.84 -1.07
N LEU A 114 17.45 12.92 -0.10
CA LEU A 114 16.71 12.99 1.17
C LEU A 114 17.65 13.31 2.35
N THR A 115 17.56 14.53 2.87
CA THR A 115 18.45 15.04 3.93
C THR A 115 17.90 14.73 5.33
N ILE A 116 18.04 13.47 5.75
CA ILE A 116 17.76 13.02 7.14
C ILE A 116 18.91 12.19 7.70
N SER A 117 18.88 11.89 9.01
CA SER A 117 19.80 10.92 9.62
C SER A 117 19.32 9.49 9.37
N TYR A 118 20.23 8.51 9.43
CA TYR A 118 19.86 7.09 9.38
C TYR A 118 18.93 6.69 10.55
N GLN A 119 19.10 7.29 11.73
CA GLN A 119 18.17 7.09 12.85
C GLN A 119 16.74 7.49 12.47
N LYS A 120 16.56 8.66 11.85
CA LYS A 120 15.25 9.13 11.40
C LYS A 120 14.64 8.21 10.34
N LEU A 121 15.46 7.71 9.41
CA LEU A 121 15.01 6.75 8.40
C LEU A 121 14.58 5.42 9.06
N PHE A 122 15.33 4.95 10.05
CA PHE A 122 15.01 3.74 10.81
C PHE A 122 13.72 3.90 11.63
N ASP A 123 13.55 5.01 12.35
CA ASP A 123 12.33 5.31 13.11
C ASP A 123 11.10 5.31 12.19
N PHE A 124 11.25 5.89 10.99
CA PHE A 124 10.21 5.83 9.97
C PHE A 124 9.95 4.41 9.46
N SER A 125 10.98 3.58 9.27
CA SER A 125 10.79 2.19 8.84
C SER A 125 10.01 1.34 9.84
N ILE A 126 10.18 1.56 11.14
CA ILE A 126 9.38 0.88 12.17
C ILE A 126 7.92 1.33 12.08
N ALA A 127 7.71 2.64 11.91
CA ALA A 127 6.38 3.20 11.88
C ALA A 127 5.58 2.80 10.65
N ILE A 128 6.22 2.87 9.48
CA ILE A 128 5.57 2.50 8.23
C ILE A 128 5.23 1.01 8.23
N HIS A 129 6.07 0.16 8.83
CA HIS A 129 5.77 -1.25 9.03
C HIS A 129 4.53 -1.47 9.90
N SER A 130 4.41 -0.73 11.00
CA SER A 130 3.19 -0.76 11.82
C SER A 130 1.97 -0.31 11.03
N PHE A 131 2.09 0.74 10.20
CA PHE A 131 1.01 1.19 9.33
C PHE A 131 0.57 0.11 8.34
N PHE A 132 1.51 -0.52 7.63
CA PHE A 132 1.20 -1.58 6.66
C PHE A 132 0.61 -2.82 7.31
N THR A 133 1.07 -3.18 8.51
CA THR A 133 0.51 -4.30 9.29
C THR A 133 -0.96 -4.04 9.64
N LEU A 134 -1.27 -2.88 10.24
CA LEU A 134 -2.65 -2.50 10.58
C LEU A 134 -3.55 -2.36 9.34
N SER A 135 -2.98 -1.86 8.24
CA SER A 135 -3.66 -1.76 6.96
C SER A 135 -4.01 -3.16 6.42
N PHE A 136 -3.07 -4.10 6.49
CA PHE A 136 -3.30 -5.47 6.08
C PHE A 136 -4.34 -6.18 6.95
N GLU A 137 -4.37 -5.95 8.26
CA GLU A 137 -5.42 -6.48 9.14
C GLU A 137 -6.82 -6.00 8.74
N ALA A 138 -6.97 -4.71 8.42
CA ALA A 138 -8.22 -4.14 7.94
C ALA A 138 -8.63 -4.71 6.57
N ILE A 139 -7.68 -4.82 5.63
CA ILE A 139 -7.88 -5.45 4.32
C ILE A 139 -8.32 -6.92 4.49
N LEU A 140 -7.62 -7.68 5.34
CA LEU A 140 -7.94 -9.07 5.60
C LEU A 140 -9.34 -9.23 6.22
N SER A 141 -9.71 -8.31 7.12
CA SER A 141 -11.05 -8.30 7.73
C SER A 141 -12.14 -8.11 6.69
N GLY A 142 -11.98 -7.15 5.76
CA GLY A 142 -12.92 -6.96 4.65
C GLY A 142 -12.97 -8.15 3.71
N TYR A 143 -11.80 -8.69 3.36
CA TYR A 143 -11.69 -9.88 2.51
C TYR A 143 -12.46 -11.07 3.10
N MET A 144 -12.26 -11.36 4.39
CA MET A 144 -12.94 -12.48 5.06
C MET A 144 -14.45 -12.23 5.22
N ASN A 145 -14.86 -10.99 5.54
CA ASN A 145 -16.27 -10.66 5.70
C ASN A 145 -17.08 -10.87 4.42
N PHE A 146 -16.49 -10.61 3.25
CA PHE A 146 -17.11 -10.87 1.95
C PHE A 146 -17.55 -12.34 1.82
N PHE A 147 -16.68 -13.28 2.15
CA PHE A 147 -17.01 -14.72 2.11
C PHE A 147 -18.05 -15.11 3.15
N ILE A 148 -17.93 -14.60 4.39
CA ILE A 148 -18.90 -14.88 5.45
C ILE A 148 -20.31 -14.42 5.05
N SER A 149 -20.41 -13.23 4.45
CA SER A 149 -21.68 -12.65 4.02
C SER A 149 -22.29 -13.47 2.89
N ASN A 150 -21.49 -13.83 1.87
CA ASN A 150 -21.97 -14.67 0.76
C ASN A 150 -22.37 -16.08 1.20
N ILE A 151 -21.66 -16.68 2.16
CA ILE A 151 -22.06 -17.98 2.74
C ILE A 151 -23.39 -17.82 3.46
N ARG A 152 -23.53 -16.82 4.33
CA ARG A 152 -24.78 -16.59 5.08
C ARG A 152 -25.96 -16.42 4.13
N ASP A 153 -25.79 -15.60 3.10
CA ASP A 153 -26.86 -15.30 2.14
C ASP A 153 -27.20 -16.50 1.23
N ALA A 154 -26.28 -17.45 1.05
CA ALA A 154 -26.56 -18.70 0.32
C ALA A 154 -27.34 -19.74 1.15
N PHE A 155 -27.34 -19.61 2.48
CA PHE A 155 -27.97 -20.55 3.41
C PHE A 155 -29.15 -19.93 4.21
N CYS A 156 -29.55 -18.69 3.91
CA CYS A 156 -30.73 -18.00 4.45
C CYS A 156 -31.78 -17.82 3.36
#